data_AF-A0A354AXF9-F1
#
_entry.id   AF-A0A354AXF9-F1
#
_cell.length_a   1.000
_cell.length_b   1.000
_cell.length_c   1.000
_cell.angle_alpha   90.00
_cell.angle_beta   90.00
_cell.angle_gamma   90.00
#
_symmetry.space_group_name_H-M   'P 1'
#
loop_
_entity.id
_entity.type
_entity.pdbx_description
1 polymer ?
#
loop_
_entity_poly.entity_id
_entity_poly.type
_entity_poly.pdbx_seq_one_letter_code
_entity_poly.pdbx_strand_id
1 'polypeptide(L)'
;DYAWYESLDVRLYGSFGLLQLWPELDKAVLRSFARAIPASDPTPRPIGWYFTQGRGRVEAARKLAGATPHDLGAPNERPFDATNYTAYQDCNLWK
;
A
#
# COMPACT_ATOMS: atom_id res chain seq x y z
N ASP A 1 11.50 -3.42 11.35
CA ASP A 1 11.22 -2.21 10.56
C ASP A 1 10.59 -2.54 9.22
N TYR A 2 9.86 -1.59 8.65
CA TYR A 2 9.11 -1.74 7.39
C TYR A 2 9.47 -0.61 6.42
N ALA A 3 10.02 -0.95 5.26
CA ALA A 3 10.50 0.02 4.27
C ALA A 3 9.46 0.23 3.16
N TRP A 4 8.35 0.90 3.49
CA TRP A 4 7.26 1.18 2.56
C TRP A 4 7.14 2.68 2.33
N TYR A 5 6.99 3.07 1.06
CA TYR A 5 6.71 4.46 0.72
C TYR A 5 5.26 4.76 0.98
N GLU A 6 5.02 5.77 1.81
CA GLU A 6 3.69 6.33 2.02
C GLU A 6 2.66 5.28 2.45
N SER A 7 2.87 4.55 3.54
CA SER A 7 1.78 3.74 4.11
C SER A 7 0.60 4.65 4.49
N LEU A 8 -0.54 4.52 3.81
CA LEU A 8 -1.66 5.47 3.86
C LEU A 8 -2.31 5.56 5.24
N ASP A 9 -2.49 4.42 5.89
CA ASP A 9 -2.99 4.28 7.26
C ASP A 9 -2.09 4.98 8.29
N VAL A 10 -0.76 4.94 8.10
CA VAL A 10 0.19 5.68 8.94
C VAL A 10 0.23 7.16 8.56
N ARG A 11 0.22 7.48 7.26
CA ARG A 11 0.21 8.85 6.71
C ARG A 11 -0.95 9.68 7.25
N LEU A 12 -2.12 9.06 7.46
CA LEU A 12 -3.29 9.73 8.05
C LEU A 12 -2.92 10.54 9.31
N TYR A 13 -1.96 10.04 10.09
CA TYR A 13 -1.46 10.70 11.29
C TYR A 13 -0.13 11.44 11.03
N GLY A 14 0.71 10.90 10.14
CA GLY A 14 2.07 11.42 9.91
C GLY A 14 2.19 12.62 8.97
N SER A 15 1.19 12.94 8.13
CA SER A 15 1.36 13.94 7.06
C SER A 15 0.95 15.37 7.41
N PHE A 16 0.54 15.67 8.65
CA PHE A 16 0.13 17.03 9.02
C PHE A 16 1.22 18.08 8.77
N GLY A 17 2.50 17.73 8.94
CA GLY A 17 3.60 18.63 8.60
C GLY A 17 3.66 18.97 7.11
N LEU A 18 3.44 17.98 6.24
CA LEU A 18 3.35 18.23 4.79
C LEU A 18 2.12 19.07 4.46
N LEU A 19 0.96 18.78 5.05
CA LEU A 19 -0.24 19.55 4.80
C LEU A 19 -0.08 21.04 5.17
N GLN A 20 0.55 21.32 6.31
CA GLN A 20 0.71 22.69 6.81
C GLN A 20 1.81 23.48 6.10
N LEU A 21 2.93 22.82 5.76
CA LEU A 21 4.14 23.50 5.28
C LEU A 21 4.38 23.33 3.77
N TRP A 22 3.94 22.21 3.19
CA TRP A 22 4.10 21.88 1.77
C TRP A 22 2.82 21.24 1.18
N PRO A 23 1.69 21.98 1.17
CA PRO A 23 0.39 21.42 0.81
C PRO A 23 0.33 20.85 -0.62
N GLU A 24 1.13 21.39 -1.55
CA GLU A 24 1.19 20.85 -2.91
C GLU A 24 1.90 19.49 -2.98
N LEU A 25 2.87 19.24 -2.10
CA LEU A 25 3.50 17.93 -1.97
C LEU A 25 2.52 16.92 -1.36
N ASP A 26 1.77 17.31 -0.33
CA ASP A 26 0.74 16.45 0.27
C ASP A 26 -0.33 16.05 -0.76
N LYS A 27 -0.85 17.03 -1.53
CA LYS A 27 -1.77 16.79 -2.65
C LYS A 27 -1.15 15.90 -3.73
N ALA A 28 0.13 16.06 -4.05
CA ALA A 28 0.81 15.22 -5.04
C ALA A 28 0.82 13.74 -4.62
N VAL A 29 1.06 13.46 -3.33
CA VAL A 29 1.00 12.09 -2.79
C VAL A 29 -0.43 11.55 -2.85
N LEU A 30 -1.44 12.32 -2.43
CA LEU A 30 -2.85 11.89 -2.49
C LEU A 30 -3.32 11.64 -3.93
N ARG A 31 -2.86 12.44 -4.90
CA ARG A 31 -3.11 12.18 -6.33
C ARG A 31 -2.48 10.87 -6.80
N SER A 32 -1.33 10.47 -6.25
CA SER A 32 -0.71 9.17 -6.57
C SER A 32 -1.54 8.00 -6.06
N PHE A 33 -2.12 8.10 -4.85
CA PHE A 33 -3.12 7.14 -4.38
C PHE A 33 -4.33 7.07 -5.30
N ALA A 34 -4.91 8.23 -5.64
CA ALA A 34 -6.08 8.29 -6.51
C ALA A 34 -5.84 7.63 -7.88
N ARG A 35 -4.66 7.82 -8.47
CA ARG A 35 -4.27 7.16 -9.74
C ARG A 35 -4.12 5.64 -9.60
N ALA A 36 -3.74 5.14 -8.42
CA ALA A 36 -3.53 3.72 -8.19
C ALA A 36 -4.81 2.93 -7.87
N ILE A 37 -5.91 3.60 -7.48
CA ILE A 37 -7.20 2.95 -7.19
C ILE A 37 -7.69 2.07 -8.35
N PRO A 38 -7.81 2.55 -9.61
CA PRO A 38 -8.31 1.73 -10.71
C PRO A 38 -7.33 0.64 -11.18
N ALA A 39 -6.05 0.69 -10.77
CA ALA A 39 -5.06 -0.31 -11.17
C ALA A 39 -5.31 -1.67 -10.49
N SER A 40 -4.93 -2.75 -11.19
CA SER A 40 -4.96 -4.11 -10.68
C SER A 40 -3.67 -4.84 -10.99
N ASP A 41 -3.24 -5.70 -10.08
CA ASP A 41 -2.16 -6.66 -10.27
C ASP A 41 -2.61 -8.00 -9.64
N PRO A 42 -3.00 -9.00 -10.47
CA PRO A 42 -3.49 -10.28 -10.00
C PRO A 42 -2.37 -11.22 -9.54
N THR A 43 -1.09 -10.79 -9.55
CA THR A 43 0.03 -11.62 -9.11
C THR A 43 -0.22 -12.14 -7.69
N PRO A 44 -0.29 -13.47 -7.48
CA PRO A 44 -0.57 -14.02 -6.17
C PRO A 44 0.63 -13.79 -5.23
N ARG A 45 0.34 -13.34 -4.01
CA ARG A 45 1.32 -13.12 -2.95
C ARG A 45 0.92 -13.91 -1.70
N PRO A 46 1.87 -14.61 -1.05
CA PRO A 46 1.59 -15.28 0.21
C PRO A 46 1.33 -14.24 1.30
N ILE A 47 0.23 -14.41 2.04
CA ILE A 47 -0.14 -13.52 3.14
C ILE A 47 0.55 -13.98 4.44
N GLY A 48 1.48 -13.16 4.93
CA GLY A 48 2.37 -13.45 6.05
C GLY A 48 1.67 -13.84 7.35
N TRP A 49 0.54 -13.20 7.66
CA TRP A 49 -0.25 -13.47 8.87
C TRP A 49 -0.70 -14.92 9.01
N TYR A 50 -1.04 -15.60 7.91
CA TYR A 50 -1.48 -16.99 8.01
C TYR A 50 -0.35 -17.97 8.37
N PHE A 51 0.90 -17.63 8.05
CA PHE A 51 2.06 -18.40 8.50
C PHE A 51 2.23 -18.29 10.02
N THR A 52 2.00 -17.12 10.62
CA THR A 52 2.08 -16.94 12.08
C THR A 52 0.96 -17.68 12.83
N GLN A 53 -0.12 -18.04 12.14
CA GLN A 53 -1.21 -18.86 12.66
C GLN A 53 -1.04 -20.36 12.42
N GLY A 54 0.07 -20.80 11.79
CA GLY A 54 0.25 -22.20 11.39
C GLY A 54 -0.72 -22.68 10.31
N ARG A 55 -1.41 -21.77 9.62
CA ARG A 55 -2.40 -22.08 8.57
C ARG A 55 -1.76 -22.31 7.20
N GLY A 56 -0.45 -22.15 7.08
CA GLY A 56 0.31 -22.35 5.85
C GLY A 56 0.08 -21.23 4.82
N ARG A 57 0.27 -21.56 3.54
CA ARG A 57 0.24 -20.60 2.44
C ARG A 57 -1.20 -20.29 2.04
N VAL A 58 -1.64 -19.08 2.37
CA VAL A 58 -2.84 -18.46 1.81
C VAL A 58 -2.39 -17.32 0.92
N GLU A 59 -2.97 -17.21 -0.27
CA GLU A 59 -2.59 -16.20 -1.26
C GLU A 59 -3.72 -15.21 -1.51
N ALA A 60 -3.32 -13.97 -1.80
CA ALA A 60 -4.21 -12.93 -2.31
C ALA A 60 -3.57 -12.25 -3.52
N ALA A 61 -4.38 -11.59 -4.33
CA ALA A 61 -3.87 -10.72 -5.38
C ALA A 61 -3.09 -9.56 -4.76
N ARG A 62 -1.98 -9.14 -5.38
CA ARG A 62 -1.23 -7.97 -4.93
C ARG A 62 -2.12 -6.72 -4.85
N LYS A 63 -2.92 -6.47 -5.89
CA LYS A 63 -3.77 -5.27 -5.99
C LYS A 63 -5.07 -5.58 -6.75
N LEU A 64 -6.21 -5.33 -6.12
CA LEU A 64 -7.52 -5.37 -6.76
C LEU A 64 -7.91 -3.99 -7.27
N ALA A 65 -8.52 -3.92 -8.46
CA ALA A 65 -9.09 -2.68 -8.97
C ALA A 65 -10.17 -2.16 -8.02
N GLY A 66 -10.19 -0.85 -7.78
CA GLY A 66 -11.13 -0.20 -6.86
C GLY A 66 -10.66 -0.16 -5.40
N ALA A 67 -9.77 -1.07 -4.97
CA ALA A 67 -9.16 -0.99 -3.65
C ALA A 67 -8.12 0.14 -3.60
N THR A 68 -8.11 0.92 -2.51
CA THR A 68 -7.04 1.89 -2.29
C THR A 68 -5.79 1.15 -1.81
N PRO A 69 -4.60 1.35 -2.42
CA PRO A 69 -3.42 0.63 -1.95
C PRO A 69 -3.02 1.08 -0.54
N HIS A 70 -2.44 0.16 0.22
CA HIS A 70 -1.88 0.43 1.54
C HIS A 70 -0.66 1.34 1.44
N ASP A 71 0.29 1.02 0.56
CA ASP A 71 1.52 1.77 0.33
C ASP A 71 1.73 2.01 -1.17
N LEU A 72 2.55 3.01 -1.49
CA LEU A 72 2.96 3.34 -2.85
C LEU A 72 4.23 2.57 -3.26
N GLY A 73 4.48 1.40 -2.68
CA GLY A 73 5.58 0.51 -3.03
C GLY A 73 6.76 0.57 -2.05
N ALA A 74 7.90 0.02 -2.49
CA ALA A 74 9.10 -0.15 -1.68
C ALA A 74 10.37 0.13 -2.50
N PRO A 75 11.49 0.50 -1.85
CA PRO A 75 12.73 0.90 -2.54
C PRO A 75 13.40 -0.22 -3.34
N ASN A 76 13.07 -1.48 -3.09
CA ASN A 76 13.61 -2.63 -3.80
C ASN A 76 12.73 -3.10 -4.98
N GLU A 77 11.70 -2.34 -5.35
CA GLU A 77 10.87 -2.59 -6.54
C GLU A 77 10.73 -1.32 -7.38
N ARG A 78 9.51 -0.99 -7.85
CA ARG A 78 9.20 0.22 -8.63
C ARG A 78 8.27 1.12 -7.79
N PRO A 79 8.80 2.01 -6.93
CA PRO A 79 8.00 2.96 -6.17
C PRO A 79 7.02 3.72 -7.07
N PHE A 80 5.82 3.99 -6.57
CA PHE A 80 4.70 4.67 -7.23
C PHE A 80 4.01 3.90 -8.37
N ASP A 81 4.64 2.88 -8.94
CA ASP A 81 4.05 2.01 -9.96
C ASP A 81 3.60 0.65 -9.40
N ALA A 82 4.45 0.02 -8.58
CA ALA A 82 4.21 -1.27 -7.96
C ALA A 82 3.68 -1.10 -6.52
N THR A 83 2.44 -0.62 -6.40
CA THR A 83 1.77 -0.39 -5.10
C THR A 83 1.44 -1.68 -4.34
N ASN A 84 1.08 -1.60 -3.06
CA ASN A 84 0.86 -2.78 -2.19
C ASN A 84 2.08 -3.69 -2.12
N TYR A 85 3.23 -3.15 -1.72
CA TYR A 85 4.40 -3.98 -1.49
C TYR A 85 4.24 -4.87 -0.26
N THR A 86 3.59 -4.37 0.80
CA THR A 86 3.31 -5.20 1.98
C THR A 86 2.47 -6.42 1.59
N ALA A 87 2.81 -7.57 2.17
CA ALA A 87 2.07 -8.82 2.03
C ALA A 87 1.86 -9.48 3.41
N TYR A 88 1.99 -8.73 4.50
CA TYR A 88 1.73 -9.30 5.83
C TYR A 88 0.24 -9.60 6.02
N GLN A 89 -0.63 -8.72 5.52
CA GLN A 89 -2.08 -8.86 5.49
C GLN A 89 -2.58 -8.64 4.05
N ASP A 90 -3.78 -9.11 3.74
CA ASP A 90 -4.47 -8.72 2.50
C ASP A 90 -5.08 -7.32 2.67
N CYS A 91 -4.33 -6.31 2.23
CA CYS A 91 -4.74 -4.92 2.32
C CYS A 91 -5.84 -4.54 1.30
N ASN A 92 -6.19 -5.40 0.33
CA ASN A 92 -7.30 -5.12 -0.57
C ASN A 92 -8.66 -5.19 0.13
N LEU A 93 -8.72 -5.85 1.28
CA LEU A 93 -9.92 -5.96 2.11
C LEU A 93 -10.05 -4.79 3.10
N TRP A 94 -9.14 -3.81 3.03
CA TRP A 94 -9.13 -2.65 3.90
C TRP A 94 -9.68 -1.44 3.14
N LYS A 95 -10.42 -0.58 3.86
CA LYS A 95 -10.99 0.70 3.42
C LYS A 95 -11.96 0.60 2.23
#